data_AF-X0Y2E2-F1
#
_entry.id   AF-X0Y2E2-F1
#
_cell.length_a   1.000
_cell.length_b   1.000
_cell.length_c   1.000
_cell.angle_alpha   90.00
_cell.angle_beta   90.00
_cell.angle_gamma   90.00
#
_symmetry.space_group_name_H-M   'P 1'
#
loop_
_entity.id
_entity.type
_entity.pdbx_description
1 polymer ?
#
loop_
_entity_poly.entity_id
_entity_poly.type
_entity_poly.pdbx_seq_one_letter_code
_entity_poly.pdbx_strand_id
1 'polypeptide(L)'
;MHRVFREALDGAEGRSEFIVAVIADIRGFSAFSTHHESVETAVYIKRVYIRMIDEYFPGGSFYKPTGDGMLITMPYTDTEESLRQAAQAAVGGCLRCLDEFPTICEGDSMINFEVPAAIGFGVAQGPACCLTSADVVLDYSGHLLNLTSRLTDLARPRGIVMDGGFALGLLPEDQQNLFEEDQVCIWSVAEQVPRTIYIQKGVV
;
A
#
# COMPACT_ATOMS: atom_id res chain seq x y z
N MET A 1 -4.79 17.23 17.53
CA MET A 1 -4.11 16.00 17.09
C MET A 1 -2.87 15.70 17.95
N HIS A 2 -1.92 16.64 18.11
CA HIS A 2 -0.69 16.39 18.88
C HIS A 2 -0.88 15.96 20.35
N ARG A 3 -1.87 16.50 21.05
CA ARG A 3 -2.09 16.19 22.48
C ARG A 3 -2.63 14.78 22.70
N VAL A 4 -3.64 14.37 21.94
CA VAL A 4 -4.22 13.01 22.01
C VAL A 4 -3.18 11.95 21.60
N PHE A 5 -2.44 12.20 20.53
CA PHE A 5 -1.35 11.31 20.11
C PHE A 5 -0.26 11.23 21.19
N ARG A 6 0.15 12.37 21.76
CA ARG A 6 1.13 12.39 22.86
C ARG A 6 0.64 11.61 24.08
N GLU A 7 -0.60 11.82 24.51
CA GLU A 7 -1.19 11.10 25.65
C GLU A 7 -1.25 9.59 25.37
N ALA A 8 -1.58 9.18 24.15
CA ALA A 8 -1.57 7.77 23.76
C ALA A 8 -0.16 7.14 23.84
N LEU A 9 0.91 7.91 23.61
CA LEU A 9 2.29 7.39 23.68
C LEU A 9 2.74 7.01 25.09
N ASP A 10 2.17 7.57 26.16
CA ASP A 10 2.58 7.24 27.54
C ASP A 10 2.25 5.78 27.92
N GLY A 11 1.24 5.19 27.29
CA GLY A 11 0.83 3.79 27.47
C GLY A 11 1.08 2.92 26.25
N ALA A 12 1.91 3.36 25.31
CA ALA A 12 2.10 2.63 24.06
C ALA A 12 3.01 1.41 24.24
N GLU A 13 2.58 0.28 23.71
CA GLU A 13 3.30 -1.00 23.71
C GLU A 13 3.49 -1.51 22.29
N GLY A 14 4.64 -2.15 22.05
CA GLY A 14 4.93 -2.82 20.79
C GLY A 14 4.53 -4.28 20.86
N ARG A 15 3.72 -4.74 19.90
CA ARG A 15 3.38 -6.16 19.72
C ARG A 15 3.77 -6.64 18.34
N SER A 16 4.27 -7.87 18.24
CA SER A 16 4.47 -8.50 16.93
C SER A 16 3.12 -8.92 16.35
N GLU A 17 2.88 -8.59 15.10
CA GLU A 17 1.64 -8.89 14.39
C GLU A 17 1.97 -9.37 12.97
N PHE A 18 1.31 -10.41 12.51
CA PHE A 18 1.43 -10.86 11.12
C PHE A 18 0.49 -10.03 10.25
N ILE A 19 1.05 -9.37 9.24
CA ILE A 19 0.30 -8.47 8.36
C ILE A 19 0.65 -8.70 6.89
N VAL A 20 -0.32 -8.50 6.01
CA VAL A 20 -0.07 -8.09 4.63
C VAL A 20 0.01 -6.56 4.63
N ALA A 21 1.16 -6.03 4.25
CA ALA A 21 1.38 -4.60 4.09
C ALA A 21 1.22 -4.23 2.61
N VAL A 22 0.45 -3.19 2.36
CA VAL A 22 0.31 -2.55 1.04
C VAL A 22 0.76 -1.11 1.18
N ILE A 23 1.68 -0.67 0.33
CA ILE A 23 2.00 0.75 0.18
C ILE A 23 1.61 1.14 -1.24
N ALA A 24 0.83 2.21 -1.34
CA ALA A 24 0.44 2.81 -2.59
C ALA A 24 1.14 4.16 -2.78
N ASP A 25 1.46 4.51 -4.02
CA ASP A 25 2.14 5.77 -4.39
C ASP A 25 1.56 6.36 -5.68
N ILE A 26 1.15 7.63 -5.65
CA ILE A 26 0.50 8.29 -6.79
C ILE A 26 1.56 8.83 -7.74
N ARG A 27 1.58 8.31 -8.96
CA ARG A 27 2.66 8.58 -9.90
C ARG A 27 2.46 9.92 -10.59
N GLY A 28 3.48 10.76 -10.47
CA GLY A 28 3.43 12.14 -10.96
C GLY A 28 2.86 13.14 -9.96
N PHE A 29 2.54 12.73 -8.73
CA PHE A 29 1.99 13.64 -7.71
C PHE A 29 2.92 14.80 -7.39
N SER A 30 4.23 14.57 -7.27
CA SER A 30 5.19 15.65 -7.02
C SER A 30 5.10 16.74 -8.08
N ALA A 31 5.06 16.37 -9.36
CA ALA A 31 4.91 17.32 -10.46
C ALA A 31 3.52 17.98 -10.43
N PHE A 32 2.46 17.23 -10.13
CA PHE A 32 1.12 17.79 -9.97
C PHE A 32 1.08 18.87 -8.88
N SER A 33 1.67 18.60 -7.71
CA SER A 33 1.67 19.49 -6.55
C SER A 33 2.50 20.77 -6.72
N THR A 34 3.42 20.80 -7.69
CA THR A 34 4.18 22.02 -8.02
C THR A 34 3.46 22.94 -8.99
N HIS A 35 2.45 22.44 -9.71
CA HIS A 35 1.73 23.20 -10.75
C HIS A 35 0.29 23.56 -10.35
N HIS A 36 -0.24 22.94 -9.30
CA HIS A 36 -1.60 23.19 -8.81
C HIS A 36 -1.59 23.87 -7.46
N GLU A 37 -2.69 24.57 -7.16
CA GLU A 37 -2.84 25.22 -5.86
C GLU A 37 -2.93 24.20 -4.73
N SER A 38 -2.50 24.59 -3.54
CA SER A 38 -2.52 23.72 -2.36
C SER A 38 -3.91 23.18 -2.03
N VAL A 39 -4.96 23.95 -2.35
CA VAL A 39 -6.36 23.56 -2.16
C VAL A 39 -6.76 22.47 -3.16
N GLU A 40 -6.41 22.59 -4.43
CA GLU A 40 -6.69 21.57 -5.47
C GLU A 40 -5.98 20.26 -5.12
N THR A 41 -4.71 20.35 -4.72
CA THR A 41 -3.92 19.20 -4.27
C THR A 41 -4.58 18.52 -3.07
N ALA A 42 -5.04 19.29 -2.09
CA ALA A 42 -5.71 18.77 -0.89
C ALA A 42 -7.07 18.13 -1.20
N VAL A 43 -7.85 18.69 -2.13
CA VAL A 43 -9.14 18.13 -2.54
C VAL A 43 -8.92 16.80 -3.28
N TYR A 44 -7.98 16.76 -4.23
CA TYR A 44 -7.65 15.54 -4.96
C TYR A 44 -7.19 14.41 -4.03
N ILE A 45 -6.17 14.64 -3.21
CA ILE A 45 -5.62 13.58 -2.34
C ILE A 45 -6.66 13.07 -1.34
N LYS A 46 -7.52 13.97 -0.83
CA LYS A 46 -8.65 13.59 0.04
C LYS A 46 -9.61 12.62 -0.68
N ARG A 47 -9.93 12.85 -1.96
CA ARG A 47 -10.80 11.96 -2.73
C ARG A 47 -10.16 10.60 -2.94
N VAL A 48 -8.89 10.57 -3.31
CA VAL A 48 -8.14 9.32 -3.47
C VAL A 48 -8.13 8.53 -2.16
N TYR A 49 -7.82 9.17 -1.03
CA TYR A 49 -7.79 8.49 0.27
C TYR A 49 -9.15 7.91 0.68
N ILE A 50 -10.24 8.64 0.48
CA ILE A 50 -11.59 8.14 0.77
C ILE A 50 -11.88 6.90 -0.08
N ARG A 51 -11.63 6.94 -1.39
CA ARG A 51 -11.85 5.80 -2.29
C ARG A 51 -10.96 4.60 -1.93
N MET A 52 -9.69 4.84 -1.59
CA MET A 52 -8.78 3.79 -1.14
C MET A 52 -9.30 3.08 0.12
N ILE A 53 -9.75 3.83 1.11
CA ILE A 53 -10.25 3.26 2.37
C ILE A 53 -11.60 2.56 2.16
N ASP A 54 -12.56 3.24 1.53
CA ASP A 54 -13.95 2.78 1.52
C ASP A 54 -14.26 1.75 0.43
N GLU A 55 -13.55 1.78 -0.71
CA GLU A 55 -13.92 0.99 -1.90
C GLU A 55 -12.89 -0.07 -2.27
N TYR A 56 -11.61 0.29 -2.23
CA TYR A 56 -10.54 -0.63 -2.64
C TYR A 56 -10.06 -1.51 -1.49
N PHE A 57 -9.94 -0.93 -0.28
CA PHE A 57 -9.40 -1.62 0.89
C PHE A 57 -10.30 -1.52 2.13
N PRO A 58 -11.62 -1.80 2.08
CA PRO A 58 -12.52 -1.65 3.23
C PRO A 58 -12.22 -2.60 4.41
N GLY A 59 -11.40 -3.63 4.20
CA GLY A 59 -10.98 -4.59 5.23
C GLY A 59 -9.63 -4.29 5.89
N GLY A 60 -9.01 -3.14 5.61
CA GLY A 60 -7.75 -2.75 6.25
C GLY A 60 -7.94 -2.45 7.74
N SER A 61 -6.97 -2.82 8.58
CA SER A 61 -7.01 -2.54 10.02
C SER A 61 -6.32 -1.22 10.40
N PHE A 62 -5.43 -0.72 9.55
CA PHE A 62 -4.71 0.52 9.76
C PHE A 62 -4.42 1.21 8.43
N TYR A 63 -4.57 2.53 8.44
CA TYR A 63 -4.34 3.40 7.29
C TYR A 63 -3.48 4.58 7.74
N LYS A 64 -2.35 4.78 7.08
CA LYS A 64 -1.45 5.90 7.35
C LYS A 64 -1.09 6.59 6.04
N PRO A 65 -1.48 7.86 5.86
CA PRO A 65 -0.99 8.69 4.76
C PRO A 65 0.55 8.76 4.76
N THR A 66 1.16 8.60 3.60
CA THR A 66 2.62 8.65 3.42
C THR A 66 3.00 9.72 2.38
N GLY A 67 2.49 10.93 2.55
CA GLY A 67 2.63 12.01 1.57
C GLY A 67 1.46 11.98 0.59
N ASP A 68 1.72 11.54 -0.63
CA ASP A 68 0.73 11.29 -1.69
C ASP A 68 0.31 9.82 -1.76
N GLY A 69 1.03 8.95 -1.07
CA GLY A 69 0.72 7.55 -0.93
C GLY A 69 -0.10 7.21 0.32
N MET A 70 -0.32 5.91 0.52
CA MET A 70 -0.93 5.37 1.73
C MET A 70 -0.33 4.02 2.09
N LEU A 71 -0.01 3.83 3.37
CA LEU A 71 0.23 2.53 3.98
C LEU A 71 -1.10 1.96 4.46
N ILE A 72 -1.37 0.72 4.07
CA ILE A 72 -2.52 -0.09 4.49
C ILE A 72 -2.00 -1.39 5.07
N THR A 73 -2.54 -1.84 6.20
CA THR A 73 -2.24 -3.16 6.75
C THR A 73 -3.48 -4.04 6.84
N MET A 74 -3.30 -5.34 6.56
CA MET A 74 -4.32 -6.37 6.71
C MET A 74 -3.76 -7.47 7.61
N PRO A 75 -4.18 -7.55 8.87
CA PRO A 75 -3.65 -8.51 9.82
C PRO A 75 -4.20 -9.90 9.51
N TYR A 76 -3.40 -10.92 9.79
CA TYR A 76 -3.78 -12.32 9.65
C TYR A 76 -3.25 -13.13 10.84
N THR A 77 -3.85 -14.30 11.10
CA THR A 77 -3.40 -15.25 12.12
C THR A 77 -2.46 -16.28 11.51
N ASP A 78 -1.92 -17.20 12.31
CA ASP A 78 -1.07 -18.30 11.82
C ASP A 78 -1.82 -19.38 11.02
N THR A 79 -3.05 -19.09 10.56
CA THR A 79 -3.87 -19.98 9.73
C THR A 79 -3.79 -19.61 8.26
N GLU A 80 -3.71 -20.63 7.38
CA GLU A 80 -3.71 -20.44 5.92
C GLU A 80 -4.96 -19.70 5.44
N GLU A 81 -6.13 -19.97 6.03
CA GLU A 81 -7.38 -19.32 5.65
C GLU A 81 -7.33 -17.80 5.90
N SER A 82 -6.86 -17.37 7.08
CA SER A 82 -6.76 -15.94 7.37
C SER A 82 -5.73 -15.24 6.47
N LEU A 83 -4.60 -15.90 6.19
CA LEU A 83 -3.59 -15.39 5.28
C LEU A 83 -4.15 -15.28 3.86
N ARG A 84 -4.88 -16.30 3.39
CA ARG A 84 -5.56 -16.29 2.09
C ARG A 84 -6.53 -15.12 1.99
N GLN A 85 -7.36 -14.90 3.01
CA GLN A 85 -8.29 -13.78 3.04
C GLN A 85 -7.57 -12.43 2.98
N ALA A 86 -6.53 -12.22 3.80
CA ALA A 86 -5.75 -10.98 3.80
C ALA A 86 -5.02 -10.75 2.46
N ALA A 87 -4.38 -11.79 1.90
CA ALA A 87 -3.67 -11.71 0.63
C ALA A 87 -4.60 -11.41 -0.55
N GLN A 88 -5.75 -12.09 -0.61
CA GLN A 88 -6.76 -11.86 -1.66
C GLN A 88 -7.40 -10.49 -1.55
N ALA A 89 -7.69 -10.01 -0.33
CA ALA A 89 -8.21 -8.67 -0.11
C ALA A 89 -7.20 -7.60 -0.54
N ALA A 90 -5.91 -7.77 -0.18
CA ALA A 90 -4.85 -6.85 -0.55
C ALA A 90 -4.65 -6.80 -2.08
N VAL A 91 -4.40 -7.94 -2.72
CA VAL A 91 -4.12 -7.98 -4.16
C VAL A 91 -5.36 -7.63 -4.98
N GLY A 92 -6.54 -8.10 -4.58
CA GLY A 92 -7.80 -7.72 -5.22
C GLY A 92 -8.08 -6.22 -5.13
N GLY A 93 -7.80 -5.59 -3.98
CA GLY A 93 -7.88 -4.14 -3.81
C GLY A 93 -6.90 -3.38 -4.72
N CYS A 94 -5.65 -3.83 -4.78
CA CYS A 94 -4.64 -3.26 -5.67
C CYS A 94 -5.05 -3.37 -7.15
N LEU A 95 -5.54 -4.53 -7.59
CA LEU A 95 -5.94 -4.76 -8.98
C LEU A 95 -7.12 -3.88 -9.38
N ARG A 96 -8.18 -3.80 -8.56
CA ARG A 96 -9.33 -2.91 -8.81
C ARG A 96 -8.89 -1.45 -8.84
N CYS A 97 -8.14 -1.03 -7.83
CA CYS A 97 -7.65 0.35 -7.75
C CYS A 97 -6.79 0.68 -8.96
N LEU A 98 -5.87 -0.18 -9.37
CA LEU A 98 -5.01 0.04 -10.54
C LEU A 98 -5.78 0.19 -11.86
N ASP A 99 -6.89 -0.55 -12.03
CA ASP A 99 -7.74 -0.49 -13.22
C ASP A 99 -8.58 0.79 -13.25
N GLU A 100 -9.19 1.12 -12.11
CA GLU A 100 -10.14 2.25 -11.96
C GLU A 100 -9.44 3.59 -11.64
N PHE A 101 -8.14 3.59 -11.29
CA PHE A 101 -7.41 4.79 -10.88
C PHE A 101 -7.49 5.95 -11.89
N PRO A 102 -7.36 5.74 -13.21
CA PRO A 102 -7.40 6.82 -14.19
C PRO A 102 -8.71 7.63 -14.16
N THR A 103 -9.79 7.04 -13.66
CA THR A 103 -11.12 7.64 -13.57
C THR A 103 -11.58 7.79 -12.11
N ILE A 104 -10.67 7.71 -11.14
CA ILE A 104 -11.00 7.72 -9.69
C ILE A 104 -11.75 8.98 -9.22
N CYS A 105 -11.59 10.09 -9.95
CA CYS A 105 -12.27 11.36 -9.70
C CYS A 105 -13.35 11.69 -10.75
N GLU A 106 -13.66 10.79 -11.67
CA GLU A 106 -14.68 11.03 -12.69
C GLU A 106 -16.05 11.29 -12.04
N GLY A 107 -16.72 12.35 -12.50
CA GLY A 107 -18.00 12.80 -11.94
C GLY A 107 -17.91 13.67 -10.68
N ASP A 108 -16.72 13.91 -10.11
CA ASP A 108 -16.57 14.89 -9.02
C ASP A 108 -16.49 16.32 -9.55
N SER A 109 -17.58 17.07 -9.41
CA SER A 109 -17.66 18.49 -9.81
C SER A 109 -16.61 19.41 -9.16
N MET A 110 -16.00 18.99 -8.05
CA MET A 110 -14.93 19.74 -7.38
C MET A 110 -13.54 19.46 -7.96
N ILE A 111 -13.40 18.44 -8.80
CA ILE A 111 -12.18 18.09 -9.53
C ILE A 111 -12.39 18.49 -10.99
N ASN A 112 -12.08 19.74 -11.31
CA ASN A 112 -12.23 20.33 -12.64
C ASN A 112 -10.86 20.71 -13.27
N PHE A 113 -9.80 20.05 -12.81
CA PHE A 113 -8.41 20.23 -13.20
C PHE A 113 -7.77 18.87 -13.53
N GLU A 114 -6.61 18.89 -14.20
CA GLU A 114 -5.90 17.66 -14.56
C GLU A 114 -5.30 16.99 -13.32
N VAL A 115 -5.48 15.67 -13.20
CA VAL A 115 -5.01 14.89 -12.05
C VAL A 115 -4.10 13.73 -12.49
N PRO A 116 -3.19 13.28 -11.62
CA PRO A 116 -2.44 12.05 -11.85
C PRO A 116 -3.35 10.86 -12.15
N ALA A 117 -3.01 10.07 -13.17
CA ALA A 117 -3.81 8.93 -13.63
C ALA A 117 -3.12 7.57 -13.42
N ALA A 118 -2.01 7.53 -12.69
CA ALA A 118 -1.24 6.33 -12.44
C ALA A 118 -0.90 6.15 -10.96
N ILE A 119 -0.87 4.90 -10.51
CA ILE A 119 -0.58 4.49 -9.14
C ILE A 119 0.29 3.23 -9.16
N GLY A 120 1.24 3.15 -8.23
CA GLY A 120 2.06 1.97 -8.00
C GLY A 120 1.81 1.37 -6.63
N PHE A 121 1.90 0.04 -6.52
CA PHE A 121 1.72 -0.69 -5.28
C PHE A 121 2.92 -1.59 -4.97
N GLY A 122 3.43 -1.51 -3.76
CA GLY A 122 4.28 -2.54 -3.16
C GLY A 122 3.48 -3.38 -2.18
N VAL A 123 3.67 -4.71 -2.22
CA VAL A 123 2.99 -5.64 -1.32
C VAL A 123 3.98 -6.61 -0.70
N ALA A 124 3.92 -6.78 0.61
CA ALA A 124 4.68 -7.83 1.29
C ALA A 124 3.86 -8.41 2.44
N GLN A 125 4.19 -9.63 2.86
CA GLN A 125 3.58 -10.26 4.03
C GLN A 125 4.64 -10.68 5.04
N GLY A 126 4.29 -10.67 6.32
CA GLY A 126 5.17 -11.17 7.37
C GLY A 126 4.92 -10.48 8.72
N PRO A 127 5.83 -10.68 9.68
CA PRO A 127 5.74 -10.02 10.97
C PRO A 127 6.15 -8.55 10.89
N ALA A 128 5.39 -7.69 11.57
CA ALA A 128 5.73 -6.29 11.84
C ALA A 128 5.47 -5.96 13.33
N CYS A 129 6.14 -4.93 13.84
CA CYS A 129 5.86 -4.42 15.17
C CYS A 129 4.75 -3.37 15.09
N CYS A 130 3.60 -3.70 15.66
CA CYS A 130 2.44 -2.83 15.83
C CYS A 130 2.59 -2.06 17.13
N LEU A 131 2.68 -0.73 17.05
CA LEU A 131 2.66 0.16 18.20
C LEU A 131 1.21 0.46 18.52
N THR A 132 0.77 0.06 19.72
CA THR A 132 -0.63 0.21 20.14
C THR A 132 -0.72 0.91 21.47
N SER A 133 -1.81 1.64 21.71
CA SER A 133 -2.13 2.21 23.01
C SER A 133 -3.61 1.95 23.28
N ALA A 134 -3.89 1.21 24.36
CA ALA A 134 -5.18 0.55 24.55
C ALA A 134 -5.58 -0.26 23.29
N ASP A 135 -6.76 -0.02 22.74
CA ASP A 135 -7.26 -0.72 21.55
C ASP A 135 -7.00 0.04 20.24
N VAL A 136 -6.15 1.07 20.27
CA VAL A 136 -5.85 1.91 19.09
C VAL A 136 -4.47 1.59 18.55
N VAL A 137 -4.39 1.32 17.25
CA VAL A 137 -3.13 1.23 16.52
C VAL A 137 -2.59 2.63 16.25
N LEU A 138 -1.37 2.90 16.72
CA LEU A 138 -0.68 4.18 16.56
C LEU A 138 0.24 4.18 15.33
N ASP A 139 0.99 3.11 15.13
CA ASP A 139 1.88 2.95 13.98
C ASP A 139 2.29 1.48 13.77
N TYR A 140 2.88 1.18 12.63
CA TYR A 140 3.63 -0.05 12.41
C TYR A 140 5.10 0.28 12.11
N SER A 141 5.99 -0.63 12.47
CA SER A 141 7.42 -0.53 12.19
C SER A 141 8.04 -1.90 11.91
N GLY A 142 9.16 -1.92 11.18
CA GLY A 142 9.92 -3.13 10.93
C GLY A 142 10.43 -3.25 9.49
N HIS A 143 11.24 -4.28 9.27
CA HIS A 143 11.84 -4.56 7.97
C HIS A 143 10.80 -4.75 6.86
N LEU A 144 9.65 -5.36 7.18
CA LEU A 144 8.56 -5.60 6.24
C LEU A 144 8.05 -4.30 5.59
N LEU A 145 7.87 -3.22 6.37
CA LEU A 145 7.38 -1.95 5.83
C LEU A 145 8.42 -1.27 4.94
N ASN A 146 9.70 -1.34 5.33
CA ASN A 146 10.79 -0.81 4.51
C ASN A 146 10.86 -1.57 3.18
N LEU A 147 10.80 -2.90 3.21
CA LEU A 147 10.71 -3.72 2.00
C LEU A 147 9.50 -3.32 1.13
N THR A 148 8.31 -3.24 1.71
CA THR A 148 7.08 -2.86 1.00
C THR A 148 7.22 -1.49 0.31
N SER A 149 7.86 -0.53 0.99
CA SER A 149 8.12 0.79 0.41
C SER A 149 9.05 0.71 -0.79
N ARG A 150 10.10 -0.12 -0.72
CA ARG A 150 11.01 -0.33 -1.86
C ARG A 150 10.38 -1.08 -3.02
N LEU A 151 9.51 -2.05 -2.75
CA LEU A 151 8.73 -2.70 -3.80
C LEU A 151 7.80 -1.69 -4.48
N THR A 152 7.23 -0.76 -3.70
CA THR A 152 6.44 0.34 -4.26
C THR A 152 7.29 1.20 -5.18
N ASP A 153 8.54 1.50 -4.83
CA ASP A 153 9.44 2.27 -5.71
C ASP A 153 9.66 1.61 -7.09
N LEU A 154 9.60 0.27 -7.16
CA LEU A 154 9.76 -0.53 -8.38
C LEU A 154 8.49 -0.61 -9.24
N ALA A 155 7.32 -0.35 -8.67
CA ALA A 155 6.02 -0.45 -9.36
C ALA A 155 5.76 0.73 -10.33
N ARG A 156 6.63 0.93 -11.33
CA ARG A 156 6.62 2.09 -12.23
C ARG A 156 6.26 1.72 -13.67
N PRO A 157 5.67 2.65 -14.44
CA PRO A 157 5.01 3.89 -13.99
C PRO A 157 3.63 3.63 -13.39
N ARG A 158 3.14 2.40 -13.43
CA ARG A 158 1.92 1.90 -12.77
C ARG A 158 2.09 0.41 -12.58
N GLY A 159 1.53 -0.17 -11.53
CA GLY A 159 1.55 -1.63 -11.37
C GLY A 159 1.64 -2.10 -9.93
N ILE A 160 1.85 -3.41 -9.77
CA ILE A 160 1.96 -4.08 -8.48
C ILE A 160 3.27 -4.88 -8.46
N VAL A 161 4.04 -4.71 -7.38
CA VAL A 161 5.26 -5.48 -7.11
C VAL A 161 5.15 -6.11 -5.73
N MET A 162 5.38 -7.41 -5.64
CA MET A 162 5.25 -8.18 -4.41
C MET A 162 6.57 -8.85 -4.03
N ASP A 163 6.80 -9.04 -2.73
CA ASP A 163 7.94 -9.82 -2.24
C ASP A 163 7.87 -11.27 -2.74
N GLY A 164 9.00 -11.91 -3.04
CA GLY A 164 9.02 -13.32 -3.46
C GLY A 164 8.58 -14.29 -2.37
N GLY A 165 8.60 -13.87 -1.09
CA GLY A 165 7.99 -14.60 0.02
C GLY A 165 6.47 -14.41 0.15
N PHE A 166 5.85 -13.63 -0.73
CA PHE A 166 4.41 -13.42 -0.73
C PHE A 166 3.68 -14.70 -1.12
N ALA A 167 2.53 -14.96 -0.49
CA ALA A 167 1.74 -16.16 -0.72
C ALA A 167 0.94 -16.13 -2.03
N LEU A 168 1.63 -15.94 -3.17
CA LEU A 168 1.04 -15.87 -4.51
C LEU A 168 0.14 -17.08 -4.79
N GLY A 169 0.54 -18.28 -4.36
CA GLY A 169 -0.23 -19.51 -4.53
C GLY A 169 -1.58 -19.55 -3.79
N LEU A 170 -1.85 -18.59 -2.89
CA LEU A 170 -3.15 -18.46 -2.21
C LEU A 170 -4.14 -17.58 -2.99
N LEU A 171 -3.68 -16.85 -4.00
CA LEU A 171 -4.55 -16.05 -4.87
C LEU A 171 -5.35 -16.94 -5.84
N PRO A 172 -6.47 -16.45 -6.40
CA PRO A 172 -7.13 -17.05 -7.55
C PRO A 172 -6.17 -17.22 -8.75
N GLU A 173 -6.31 -18.31 -9.51
CA GLU A 173 -5.40 -18.66 -10.62
C GLU A 173 -5.31 -17.58 -11.69
N ASP A 174 -6.44 -16.93 -12.01
CA ASP A 174 -6.51 -15.78 -12.91
C ASP A 174 -5.65 -14.61 -12.43
N GLN A 175 -5.61 -14.35 -11.13
CA GLN A 175 -4.76 -13.31 -10.54
C GLN A 175 -3.28 -13.72 -10.53
N GLN A 176 -2.97 -14.98 -10.20
CA GLN A 176 -1.59 -15.49 -10.22
C GLN A 176 -0.94 -15.29 -11.59
N ASN A 177 -1.70 -15.56 -12.65
CA ASN A 177 -1.25 -15.46 -14.03
C ASN A 177 -0.94 -14.02 -14.49
N LEU A 178 -1.32 -12.99 -13.71
CA LEU A 178 -0.99 -11.59 -13.99
C LEU A 178 0.44 -11.23 -13.57
N PHE A 179 1.12 -12.10 -12.81
CA PHE A 179 2.45 -11.84 -12.28
C PHE A 179 3.51 -12.73 -12.92
N GLU A 180 4.74 -12.25 -12.95
CA GLU A 180 5.92 -13.01 -13.31
C GLU A 180 7.01 -12.83 -12.24
N GLU A 181 7.88 -13.83 -12.13
CA GLU A 181 9.00 -13.79 -11.19
C GLU A 181 10.16 -12.98 -11.77
N ASP A 182 10.77 -12.13 -10.95
CA ASP A 182 11.99 -11.40 -11.29
C ASP A 182 12.97 -11.36 -10.10
N GLN A 183 14.22 -10.98 -10.37
CA GLN A 183 15.31 -10.90 -9.40
C GLN A 183 15.91 -9.51 -9.39
N VAL A 184 15.70 -8.77 -8.29
CA VAL A 184 16.13 -7.37 -8.19
C VAL A 184 16.99 -7.13 -6.96
N CYS A 185 18.01 -6.27 -7.10
CA CYS A 185 18.70 -5.70 -5.96
C CYS A 185 17.87 -4.54 -5.40
N ILE A 186 17.58 -4.58 -4.10
CA ILE A 186 16.73 -3.59 -3.44
C ILE A 186 17.59 -2.74 -2.51
N TRP A 187 17.65 -1.43 -2.76
CA TRP A 187 18.44 -0.51 -1.94
C TRP A 187 18.00 -0.53 -0.47
N SER A 188 18.97 -0.52 0.46
CA SER A 188 18.76 -0.63 1.93
C SER A 188 18.05 -1.90 2.42
N VAL A 189 17.84 -2.91 1.57
CA VAL A 189 17.18 -4.18 1.92
C VAL A 189 18.01 -5.38 1.48
N ALA A 190 18.45 -5.39 0.22
CA ALA A 190 19.18 -6.47 -0.42
C ALA A 190 20.05 -5.88 -1.56
N GLU A 191 21.12 -5.17 -1.20
CA GLU A 191 21.94 -4.41 -2.15
C GLU A 191 22.90 -5.28 -2.97
N GLN A 192 23.34 -6.40 -2.38
CA GLN A 192 24.38 -7.26 -2.96
C GLN A 192 23.86 -8.62 -3.44
N VAL A 193 22.71 -9.04 -2.95
CA VAL A 193 22.10 -10.33 -3.28
C VAL A 193 20.71 -10.03 -3.84
N PRO A 194 20.44 -10.34 -5.12
CA PRO A 194 19.12 -10.17 -5.70
C PRO A 194 18.08 -10.92 -4.89
N ARG A 195 16.92 -10.29 -4.73
CA ARG A 195 15.76 -10.86 -4.04
C ARG A 195 14.71 -11.18 -5.08
N THR A 196 14.12 -12.35 -4.95
CA THR A 196 12.94 -12.74 -5.73
C THR A 196 11.81 -11.75 -5.45
N ILE A 197 11.16 -11.27 -6.50
CA ILE A 197 9.92 -10.50 -6.46
C ILE A 197 8.93 -11.08 -7.45
N TYR A 198 7.65 -10.76 -7.26
CA TYR A 198 6.62 -10.96 -8.27
C TYR A 198 6.18 -9.60 -8.82
N ILE A 199 6.37 -9.38 -10.11
CA ILE A 199 6.00 -8.15 -10.79
C ILE A 199 4.78 -8.40 -11.69
N GLN A 200 3.83 -7.47 -11.70
CA GLN A 200 2.71 -7.55 -12.63
C GLN A 200 3.23 -7.44 -14.07
N LYS A 201 2.76 -8.33 -14.95
CA LYS A 201 3.15 -8.34 -16.36
C LYS A 201 2.83 -7.00 -17.02
N GLY A 202 3.80 -6.47 -17.76
CA GLY A 202 3.68 -5.18 -18.46
C GLY A 202 4.13 -3.96 -17.62
N VAL A 203 4.63 -4.17 -16.41
CA VAL A 203 5.33 -3.15 -15.61
C VAL A 203 6.82 -3.20 -15.98
N VAL A 204 7.34 -2.14 -16.63
CA VAL A 204 8.77 -1.96 -17.00
C VAL A 204 9.18 -0.50 -16.79
#